data_AF-Q6K9R3-F1
#
_entry.id   AF-Q6K9R3-F1
#
_cell.length_a   1.000
_cell.length_b   1.000
_cell.length_c   1.000
_cell.angle_alpha   90.00
_cell.angle_beta   90.00
_cell.angle_gamma   90.00
#
_symmetry.space_group_name_H-M   'P 1'
#
loop_
_entity.id
_entity.type
_entity.pdbx_description
1 polymer ?
#
loop_
_entity_poly.entity_id
_entity_poly.type
_entity_poly.pdbx_seq_one_letter_code
_entity_poly.pdbx_strand_id
1 'polypeptide(L)'
;MARRRGSAAAAAASPAVVGAVSVLALVYYSTVFVFLDHWLGLGNAAGAAHAAAFSLVVAACFFSFFCAAAADPGSVPASFAPDAEDPQRQGLKSRYCDKCCMYKPSRTHHCKVCKRCVLKMDHHCVWINNCVGYANYKSFIICVLNATIGSLYSFVVFLFDLFQTEHEYDVPYVKVIHVLVGVLLFFLSLTIGSLLCWHIYLLCHNMTTIEYREATRAKWLAQKSGQKYRHRFDLGTRKNIQMIMGPNILCWLCPTATGHLKDGTEFQITNN
;
A
#
# COMPACT_ATOMS: atom_id res chain seq x y z
N MET A 1 17.43 25.96 0.03
CA MET A 1 15.96 25.87 -0.19
C MET A 1 15.35 25.02 0.91
N ALA A 2 14.61 25.63 1.83
CA ALA A 2 13.90 24.92 2.88
C ALA A 2 12.87 23.96 2.24
N ARG A 3 13.00 22.66 2.52
CA ARG A 3 11.97 21.67 2.18
C ARG A 3 10.68 22.14 2.85
N ARG A 4 9.71 22.60 2.08
CA ARG A 4 8.33 22.78 2.56
C ARG A 4 7.85 21.40 3.02
N ARG A 5 8.08 21.06 4.30
CA ARG A 5 7.25 20.11 5.02
C ARG A 5 5.87 20.75 4.97
N GLY A 6 5.07 20.41 3.95
CA GLY A 6 3.63 20.57 4.09
C GLY A 6 3.30 19.90 5.42
N SER A 7 2.75 20.66 6.36
CA SER A 7 2.39 20.13 7.66
C SER A 7 1.56 18.86 7.45
N ALA A 8 1.71 17.86 8.31
CA ALA A 8 0.88 16.65 8.22
C ALA A 8 -0.63 17.01 8.12
N ALA A 9 -1.03 18.14 8.71
CA ALA A 9 -2.36 18.74 8.58
C ALA A 9 -2.77 19.10 7.13
N ALA A 10 -1.88 19.70 6.34
CA ALA A 10 -2.17 19.99 4.92
C ALA A 10 -2.25 18.71 4.07
N ALA A 11 -1.54 17.65 4.46
CA ALA A 11 -1.62 16.36 3.78
C ALA A 11 -2.98 15.65 4.03
N ALA A 12 -3.48 15.71 5.27
CA ALA A 12 -4.73 15.07 5.69
C ALA A 12 -5.99 15.66 5.02
N ALA A 13 -5.96 16.93 4.61
CA ALA A 13 -7.13 17.63 4.07
C ALA A 13 -7.32 17.49 2.54
N SER A 14 -6.56 16.62 1.85
CA SER A 14 -6.79 16.46 0.41
C SER A 14 -8.16 15.82 0.13
N PRO A 15 -8.88 16.23 -0.92
CA PRO A 15 -10.19 15.67 -1.25
C PRO A 15 -10.18 14.14 -1.38
N ALA A 16 -9.08 13.56 -1.87
CA ALA A 16 -8.94 12.11 -2.01
C ALA A 16 -8.75 11.39 -0.66
N VAL A 17 -8.01 11.98 0.28
CA VAL A 17 -7.87 11.45 1.64
C VAL A 17 -9.21 11.51 2.37
N VAL A 18 -9.91 12.66 2.28
CA VAL A 18 -11.27 12.80 2.83
C VAL A 18 -12.19 11.74 2.22
N GLY A 19 -12.18 11.57 0.90
CA GLY A 19 -12.94 10.53 0.21
C GLY A 19 -12.61 9.11 0.68
N ALA A 20 -11.33 8.77 0.85
CA ALA A 20 -10.92 7.46 1.35
C ALA A 20 -11.43 7.18 2.77
N VAL A 21 -11.33 8.18 3.67
CA VAL A 21 -11.84 8.07 5.05
C VAL A 21 -13.36 7.99 5.08
N SER A 22 -14.06 8.76 4.24
CA SER A 22 -15.52 8.69 4.10
C SER A 22 -15.99 7.32 3.60
N VAL A 23 -15.30 6.72 2.64
CA VAL A 23 -15.59 5.35 2.18
C VAL A 23 -15.35 4.35 3.31
N LEU A 24 -14.26 4.45 4.06
CA LEU A 24 -14.01 3.58 5.21
C LEU A 24 -15.11 3.69 6.28
N ALA A 25 -15.54 4.92 6.58
CA ALA A 25 -16.61 5.18 7.54
C ALA A 25 -17.97 4.64 7.05
N LEU A 26 -18.29 4.81 5.77
CA LEU A 26 -19.49 4.24 5.15
C LEU A 26 -19.50 2.71 5.24
N VAL A 27 -18.41 2.06 4.82
CA VAL A 27 -18.25 0.61 4.92
C VAL A 27 -18.37 0.14 6.36
N TYR A 28 -17.75 0.86 7.31
CA TYR A 28 -17.86 0.55 8.73
C TYR A 28 -19.30 0.59 9.21
N TYR A 29 -19.99 1.71 8.96
CA TYR A 29 -21.35 1.93 9.40
C TYR A 29 -22.31 0.91 8.81
N SER A 30 -22.26 0.71 7.49
CA SER A 30 -23.13 -0.25 6.81
C SER A 30 -22.90 -1.68 7.28
N THR A 31 -21.65 -2.08 7.52
CA THR A 31 -21.37 -3.45 7.98
C THR A 31 -21.86 -3.67 9.41
N VAL A 32 -21.56 -2.77 10.34
CA VAL A 32 -21.86 -2.97 11.76
C VAL A 32 -23.32 -2.70 12.09
N PHE A 33 -23.83 -1.54 11.69
CA PHE A 33 -25.14 -1.04 12.14
C PHE A 33 -26.28 -1.34 11.16
N VAL A 34 -25.97 -1.88 9.98
CA VAL A 34 -27.01 -2.33 9.03
C VAL A 34 -26.93 -3.83 8.86
N PHE A 35 -25.88 -4.35 8.23
CA PHE A 35 -25.85 -5.76 7.85
C PHE A 35 -25.70 -6.72 9.04
N LEU A 36 -24.76 -6.46 9.96
CA LEU A 36 -24.57 -7.33 11.12
C LEU A 36 -25.72 -7.25 12.13
N ASP A 37 -26.27 -6.05 12.35
CA ASP A 37 -27.41 -5.88 13.25
C ASP A 37 -28.65 -6.57 12.69
N HIS A 38 -28.91 -6.45 11.39
CA HIS A 38 -30.04 -7.13 10.78
C HIS A 38 -29.85 -8.64 10.71
N TRP A 39 -28.67 -9.11 10.29
CA TRP A 39 -28.39 -10.53 10.14
C TRP A 39 -28.28 -11.30 11.47
N LEU A 40 -27.55 -10.75 12.45
CA LEU A 40 -27.23 -11.45 13.70
C LEU A 40 -27.80 -10.76 14.95
N GLY A 41 -28.18 -9.48 14.87
CA GLY A 41 -28.52 -8.66 16.03
C GLY A 41 -27.30 -8.31 16.89
N LEU A 42 -27.00 -7.03 17.06
CA LEU A 42 -25.89 -6.58 17.91
C LEU A 42 -26.12 -6.89 19.40
N GLY A 43 -27.36 -7.15 19.81
CA GLY A 43 -27.70 -7.63 21.15
C GLY A 43 -27.30 -9.09 21.42
N ASN A 44 -27.08 -9.90 20.38
CA ASN A 44 -26.65 -11.29 20.51
C ASN A 44 -25.13 -11.39 20.61
N ALA A 45 -24.62 -12.37 21.35
CA ALA A 45 -23.19 -12.60 21.51
C ALA A 45 -22.44 -12.78 20.17
N ALA A 46 -23.07 -13.47 19.20
CA ALA A 46 -22.49 -13.67 17.88
C ALA A 46 -22.39 -12.35 17.08
N GLY A 47 -23.46 -11.55 17.03
CA GLY A 47 -23.46 -10.25 16.37
C GLY A 47 -22.46 -9.29 17.00
N ALA A 48 -22.41 -9.22 18.34
CA ALA A 48 -21.43 -8.43 19.07
C ALA A 48 -19.98 -8.87 18.78
N ALA A 49 -19.70 -10.17 18.73
CA ALA A 49 -18.37 -10.71 18.42
C ALA A 49 -17.93 -10.36 16.99
N HIS A 50 -18.83 -10.51 16.00
CA HIS A 50 -18.59 -10.12 14.61
C HIS A 50 -18.30 -8.62 14.48
N ALA A 51 -19.13 -7.78 15.14
CA ALA A 51 -18.94 -6.34 15.15
C ALA A 51 -17.61 -5.92 15.79
N ALA A 52 -17.22 -6.56 16.90
CA ALA A 52 -15.93 -6.32 17.55
C ALA A 52 -14.75 -6.72 16.66
N ALA A 53 -14.78 -7.92 16.07
CA ALA A 53 -13.73 -8.41 15.18
C ALA A 53 -13.56 -7.50 13.95
N PHE A 54 -14.66 -7.10 13.32
CA PHE A 54 -14.62 -6.19 12.19
C PHE A 54 -14.14 -4.78 12.58
N SER A 55 -14.55 -4.28 13.76
CA SER A 55 -14.05 -3.01 14.29
C SER A 55 -12.53 -3.02 14.50
N LEU A 56 -11.95 -4.15 14.95
CA LEU A 56 -10.51 -4.30 15.09
C LEU A 56 -9.78 -4.26 13.73
N VAL A 57 -10.34 -4.90 12.69
CA VAL A 57 -9.77 -4.85 11.32
C VAL A 57 -9.81 -3.42 10.78
N VAL A 58 -10.92 -2.70 10.94
CA VAL A 58 -11.06 -1.31 10.50
C VAL A 58 -10.12 -0.38 11.26
N ALA A 59 -9.97 -0.57 12.58
CA ALA A 59 -9.00 0.19 13.39
C ALA A 59 -7.55 -0.07 12.94
N ALA A 60 -7.18 -1.33 12.68
CA ALA A 60 -5.86 -1.69 12.15
C ALA A 60 -5.60 -1.10 10.75
N CYS A 61 -6.64 -1.09 9.90
CA CYS A 61 -6.60 -0.45 8.58
C CYS A 61 -6.35 1.06 8.72
N PHE A 62 -7.14 1.74 9.55
CA PHE A 62 -7.04 3.19 9.76
C PHE A 62 -5.70 3.59 10.37
N PHE A 63 -5.20 2.83 11.35
CA PHE A 63 -3.88 3.05 11.92
C PHE A 63 -2.77 2.91 10.87
N SER A 64 -2.83 1.86 10.04
CA SER A 64 -1.85 1.64 8.97
C SER A 64 -1.94 2.71 7.88
N PHE A 65 -3.15 3.16 7.54
CA PHE A 65 -3.40 4.29 6.65
C PHE A 65 -2.72 5.56 7.18
N PHE A 66 -2.93 5.89 8.45
CA PHE A 66 -2.31 7.03 9.10
C PHE A 66 -0.78 6.94 9.07
N CYS A 67 -0.21 5.79 9.42
CA CYS A 67 1.24 5.57 9.35
C CYS A 67 1.79 5.78 7.92
N ALA A 68 1.11 5.25 6.90
CA ALA A 68 1.52 5.40 5.50
C ALA A 68 1.43 6.86 5.02
N ALA A 69 0.35 7.56 5.40
CA ALA A 69 0.09 8.94 5.01
C ALA A 69 1.04 9.94 5.71
N ALA A 70 1.30 9.76 7.01
CA ALA A 70 2.04 10.71 7.82
C ALA A 70 3.58 10.50 7.79
N ALA A 71 4.07 9.30 7.48
CA ALA A 71 5.50 9.01 7.46
C ALA A 71 6.24 9.68 6.28
N ASP A 72 7.52 10.05 6.47
CA ASP A 72 8.40 10.33 5.35
C ASP A 72 8.62 9.02 4.56
N PRO A 73 8.29 8.94 3.25
CA PRO A 73 8.48 7.71 2.48
C PRO A 73 9.95 7.34 2.22
N GLY A 74 10.89 8.18 2.62
CA GLY A 74 12.32 7.98 2.42
C GLY A 74 12.90 9.15 1.64
N SER A 75 13.80 9.89 2.28
CA SER A 75 14.48 11.03 1.70
C SER A 75 15.90 10.67 1.37
N VAL A 76 16.39 11.07 0.19
CA VAL A 76 17.81 10.94 -0.10
C VAL A 76 18.59 11.83 0.89
N PRO A 77 19.60 11.28 1.60
CA PRO A 77 20.48 12.06 2.47
C PRO A 77 21.22 13.13 1.67
N ALA A 78 21.40 14.32 2.25
CA ALA A 78 22.12 15.41 1.58
C ALA A 78 23.61 15.08 1.34
N SER A 79 24.18 14.24 2.21
CA SER A 79 25.56 13.75 2.13
C SER A 79 25.75 12.61 1.13
N PHE A 80 24.70 12.13 0.46
CA PHE A 80 24.83 11.01 -0.46
C PHE A 80 25.71 11.40 -1.66
N ALA A 81 26.88 10.77 -1.74
CA ALA A 81 27.75 10.80 -2.90
C ALA A 81 27.89 9.36 -3.44
N PRO A 82 27.83 9.16 -4.76
CA PRO A 82 28.13 7.87 -5.35
C PRO A 82 29.61 7.54 -5.13
N ASP A 83 29.91 6.31 -4.71
CA ASP A 83 31.27 5.80 -4.77
C ASP A 83 31.70 5.67 -6.25
N ALA A 84 32.83 6.30 -6.60
CA ALA A 84 33.39 6.26 -7.94
C ALA A 84 34.12 4.94 -8.23
N GLU A 85 34.57 4.25 -7.19
CA GLU A 85 35.34 3.01 -7.28
C GLU A 85 34.46 1.75 -7.22
N ASP A 86 33.17 1.90 -6.90
CA ASP A 86 32.22 0.78 -6.79
C ASP A 86 32.25 -0.09 -8.07
N PRO A 87 32.76 -1.34 -8.00
CA PRO A 87 32.84 -2.25 -9.13
C PRO A 87 31.45 -2.54 -9.74
N GLN A 88 30.39 -2.48 -8.92
CA GLN A 88 29.02 -2.71 -9.37
C GLN A 88 28.45 -1.51 -10.14
N ARG A 89 29.11 -0.34 -10.08
CA ARG A 89 28.80 0.86 -10.86
C ARG A 89 29.73 1.08 -12.05
N GLN A 90 30.80 0.30 -12.21
CA GLN A 90 31.68 0.43 -13.37
C GLN A 90 30.86 0.28 -14.67
N GLY A 91 30.75 1.38 -15.43
CA GLY A 91 29.93 1.48 -16.65
C GLY A 91 28.49 1.99 -16.48
N LEU A 92 27.94 2.00 -15.26
CA LEU A 92 26.63 2.61 -14.96
C LEU A 92 26.83 4.08 -14.59
N LYS A 93 26.48 4.99 -15.52
CA LYS A 93 26.44 6.44 -15.22
C LYS A 93 25.64 6.69 -13.94
N SER A 94 26.28 7.32 -12.95
CA SER A 94 25.60 7.76 -11.73
C SER A 94 24.35 8.57 -12.11
N ARG A 95 23.19 8.20 -11.56
CA ARG A 95 21.92 8.83 -11.91
C ARG A 95 21.81 10.15 -11.15
N TYR A 96 21.88 11.28 -11.85
CA TYR A 96 21.68 12.60 -11.25
C TYR A 96 20.21 13.05 -11.33
N CYS A 97 19.79 13.93 -10.42
CA CYS A 97 18.49 14.59 -10.45
C CYS A 97 18.67 16.10 -10.61
N ASP A 98 18.46 16.63 -11.81
CA ASP A 98 18.60 18.08 -12.05
C ASP A 98 17.65 18.91 -11.18
N LYS A 99 16.41 18.44 -11.01
CA LYS A 99 15.38 19.12 -10.19
C LYS A 99 15.70 19.19 -8.69
N CYS A 100 16.53 18.27 -8.20
CA CYS A 100 16.92 18.23 -6.79
C CYS A 100 18.40 18.59 -6.59
N CYS A 101 19.13 18.85 -7.67
CA CYS A 101 20.57 19.08 -7.70
C CYS A 101 21.37 18.06 -6.88
N MET A 102 21.05 16.77 -7.01
CA MET A 102 21.71 15.72 -6.22
C MET A 102 21.78 14.38 -6.96
N TYR A 103 22.74 13.54 -6.56
CA TYR A 103 22.81 12.16 -7.02
C TYR A 103 21.67 11.33 -6.44
N LYS A 104 21.18 10.37 -7.23
CA LYS A 104 20.14 9.41 -6.86
C LYS A 104 20.83 8.11 -6.43
N PRO A 105 20.61 7.66 -5.19
CA PRO A 105 20.90 6.29 -4.82
C PRO A 105 20.18 5.31 -5.74
N SER A 106 20.60 4.05 -5.68
CA SER A 106 19.93 2.96 -6.36
C SER A 106 18.42 2.98 -6.05
N ARG A 107 17.59 2.60 -7.05
CA ARG A 107 16.12 2.49 -6.91
C ARG A 107 15.38 3.81 -6.56
N THR A 108 16.05 4.96 -6.63
CA THR A 108 15.47 6.26 -6.28
C THR A 108 14.85 6.97 -7.49
N HIS A 109 13.66 7.53 -7.32
CA HIS A 109 12.97 8.31 -8.38
C HIS A 109 12.48 9.66 -7.84
N HIS A 110 12.42 10.65 -8.73
CA HIS A 110 11.90 11.97 -8.41
C HIS A 110 10.39 11.98 -8.56
N CYS A 111 9.66 12.22 -7.47
CA CYS A 111 8.22 12.41 -7.50
C CYS A 111 7.88 13.85 -7.93
N LYS A 112 7.19 14.00 -9.07
CA LYS A 112 6.75 15.31 -9.57
C LYS A 112 5.70 15.98 -8.68
N VAL A 113 4.93 15.21 -7.90
CA VAL A 113 3.89 15.73 -7.00
C VAL A 113 4.53 16.22 -5.70
N CYS A 114 5.32 15.37 -5.04
CA CYS A 114 6.03 15.72 -3.80
C CYS A 114 7.26 16.62 -4.01
N LYS A 115 7.68 16.86 -5.27
CA LYS A 115 8.85 17.68 -5.65
C LYS A 115 10.16 17.26 -4.98
N ARG A 116 10.36 15.95 -4.79
CA ARG A 116 11.57 15.39 -4.15
C ARG A 116 11.93 14.01 -4.69
N CYS A 117 13.20 13.64 -4.54
CA CYS A 117 13.64 12.26 -4.72
C CYS A 117 13.21 11.39 -3.55
N VAL A 118 12.62 10.24 -3.84
CA VAL A 118 12.13 9.26 -2.88
C VAL A 118 12.92 7.96 -3.03
N LEU A 119 13.48 7.46 -1.93
CA LEU A 119 14.23 6.21 -1.88
C LEU A 119 13.30 5.03 -2.16
N LYS A 120 13.75 4.06 -2.97
CA LYS A 120 12.96 2.88 -3.40
C LYS A 120 11.50 3.25 -3.72
N MET A 121 11.30 4.28 -4.54
CA MET A 121 9.97 4.82 -4.83
C MET A 121 9.13 3.79 -5.60
N ASP A 122 7.92 3.55 -5.13
CA ASP A 122 6.92 2.76 -5.86
C ASP A 122 6.03 3.67 -6.70
N HIS A 123 5.27 4.54 -6.04
CA HIS A 123 4.41 5.52 -6.70
C HIS A 123 4.07 6.68 -5.75
N HIS A 124 3.37 7.68 -6.28
CA HIS A 124 2.65 8.65 -5.45
C HIS A 124 1.20 8.20 -5.34
N CYS A 125 0.76 7.89 -4.13
CA CYS A 125 -0.59 7.41 -3.87
C CYS A 125 -1.48 8.59 -3.49
N VAL A 126 -2.47 8.86 -4.32
CA VAL A 126 -3.41 9.98 -4.16
C VAL A 126 -4.30 9.77 -2.92
N TRP A 127 -4.65 8.51 -2.60
CA TRP A 127 -5.53 8.17 -1.48
C TRP A 127 -4.92 8.39 -0.09
N ILE A 128 -3.59 8.38 0.03
CA ILE A 128 -2.87 8.75 1.26
C ILE A 128 -2.18 10.11 1.15
N ASN A 129 -2.31 10.78 0.00
CA ASN A 129 -1.62 12.03 -0.35
C ASN A 129 -0.10 12.01 -0.03
N ASN A 130 0.55 10.88 -0.29
CA ASN A 130 1.96 10.67 0.02
C ASN A 130 2.59 9.72 -1.01
N CYS A 131 3.92 9.79 -1.13
CA CYS A 131 4.63 8.74 -1.85
C CYS A 131 4.61 7.44 -1.04
N VAL A 132 4.59 6.31 -1.75
CA VAL A 132 4.94 5.00 -1.22
C VAL A 132 6.39 4.75 -1.60
N GLY A 133 7.26 4.65 -0.60
CA GLY A 133 8.71 4.50 -0.77
C GLY A 133 9.33 3.61 0.30
N TYR A 134 10.65 3.59 0.34
CA TYR A 134 11.44 2.70 1.20
C TYR A 134 10.94 2.61 2.66
N ALA A 135 10.64 3.76 3.28
CA ALA A 135 10.39 3.84 4.72
C ALA A 135 8.92 3.58 5.12
N ASN A 136 7.95 3.78 4.22
CA ASN A 136 6.52 3.63 4.54
C ASN A 136 5.81 2.52 3.73
N TYR A 137 6.53 1.80 2.86
CA TYR A 137 5.96 0.69 2.07
C TYR A 137 5.31 -0.37 2.95
N LYS A 138 5.90 -0.69 4.10
CA LYS A 138 5.36 -1.67 5.06
C LYS A 138 3.97 -1.24 5.58
N SER A 139 3.84 0.00 6.03
CA SER A 139 2.55 0.53 6.51
C SER A 139 1.51 0.55 5.38
N PHE A 140 1.92 0.90 4.16
CA PHE A 140 1.06 0.87 2.99
C PHE A 140 0.53 -0.54 2.68
N ILE A 141 1.38 -1.57 2.62
CA ILE A 141 0.90 -2.92 2.29
C ILE A 141 0.01 -3.52 3.39
N ILE A 142 0.28 -3.22 4.66
CA ILE A 142 -0.60 -3.62 5.77
C ILE A 142 -1.95 -2.89 5.69
N CYS A 143 -1.96 -1.62 5.30
CA CYS A 143 -3.19 -0.89 5.02
C CYS A 143 -4.01 -1.57 3.91
N VAL A 144 -3.39 -1.91 2.78
CA VAL A 144 -4.05 -2.59 1.65
C VAL A 144 -4.55 -3.98 2.06
N LEU A 145 -3.78 -4.72 2.87
CA LEU A 145 -4.19 -6.02 3.42
C LEU A 145 -5.46 -5.89 4.29
N ASN A 146 -5.45 -5.01 5.29
CA ASN A 146 -6.61 -4.83 6.17
C ASN A 146 -7.82 -4.27 5.42
N ALA A 147 -7.60 -3.36 4.45
CA ALA A 147 -8.67 -2.86 3.60
C ALA A 147 -9.31 -3.97 2.75
N THR A 148 -8.50 -4.90 2.22
CA THR A 148 -9.00 -6.06 1.46
C THR A 148 -9.79 -7.00 2.35
N ILE A 149 -9.28 -7.32 3.54
CA ILE A 149 -9.98 -8.17 4.52
C ILE A 149 -11.32 -7.52 4.91
N GLY A 150 -11.29 -6.24 5.26
CA GLY A 150 -12.48 -5.49 5.66
C GLY A 150 -13.52 -5.41 4.53
N SER A 151 -13.11 -5.08 3.31
CA SER A 151 -14.04 -4.98 2.18
C SER A 151 -14.66 -6.33 1.81
N LEU A 152 -13.85 -7.40 1.77
CA LEU A 152 -14.34 -8.76 1.48
C LEU A 152 -15.27 -9.27 2.56
N TYR A 153 -14.92 -9.07 3.84
CA TYR A 153 -15.79 -9.44 4.95
C TYR A 153 -17.12 -8.70 4.87
N SER A 154 -17.08 -7.37 4.68
CA SER A 154 -18.28 -6.54 4.53
C SER A 154 -19.16 -7.02 3.37
N PHE A 155 -18.56 -7.35 2.22
CA PHE A 155 -19.28 -7.89 1.07
C PHE A 155 -19.91 -9.26 1.35
N VAL A 156 -19.22 -10.16 2.04
CA VAL A 156 -19.76 -11.47 2.42
C VAL A 156 -20.92 -11.33 3.40
N VAL A 157 -20.79 -10.47 4.42
CA VAL A 157 -21.87 -10.19 5.37
C VAL A 157 -23.08 -9.57 4.66
N PHE A 158 -22.85 -8.64 3.73
CA PHE A 158 -23.91 -8.09 2.87
C PHE A 158 -24.63 -9.19 2.07
N LEU A 159 -23.92 -10.18 1.53
CA LEU A 159 -24.58 -11.29 0.83
C LEU A 159 -25.44 -12.13 1.77
N PHE A 160 -24.96 -12.44 2.97
CA PHE A 160 -25.77 -13.16 3.96
C PHE A 160 -27.03 -12.40 4.34
N ASP A 161 -26.90 -11.09 4.59
CA ASP A 161 -28.01 -10.19 4.85
C ASP A 161 -29.01 -10.13 3.68
N LEU A 162 -28.52 -10.06 2.44
CA LEU A 162 -29.36 -10.03 1.24
C LEU A 162 -30.14 -11.34 1.01
N PHE A 163 -29.55 -12.50 1.33
CA PHE A 163 -30.15 -13.80 1.04
C PHE A 163 -30.98 -14.40 2.18
N GLN A 164 -30.81 -13.95 3.44
CA GLN A 164 -31.55 -14.52 4.57
C GLN A 164 -32.91 -13.85 4.84
N THR A 165 -33.18 -12.67 4.27
CA THR A 165 -34.31 -11.86 4.71
C THR A 165 -35.17 -11.38 3.54
N GLU A 166 -36.48 -11.62 3.63
CA GLU A 166 -37.44 -10.77 2.91
C GLU A 166 -37.42 -9.41 3.58
N HIS A 167 -36.50 -8.56 3.12
CA HIS A 167 -36.39 -7.21 3.62
C HIS A 167 -37.65 -6.44 3.19
N GLU A 168 -38.64 -6.35 4.09
CA GLU A 168 -39.77 -5.43 3.94
C GLU A 168 -39.23 -4.01 4.16
N TYR A 169 -38.72 -3.41 3.09
CA TYR A 169 -38.34 -2.00 3.12
C TYR A 169 -39.62 -1.16 3.12
N ASP A 170 -39.91 -0.50 4.24
CA ASP A 170 -41.03 0.45 4.35
C ASP A 170 -40.97 1.56 3.30
N VAL A 171 -39.74 1.93 2.88
CA VAL A 171 -39.52 3.02 1.94
C VAL A 171 -38.63 2.59 0.77
N PRO A 172 -39.08 2.74 -0.49
CA PRO A 172 -38.36 2.26 -1.67
C PRO A 172 -36.92 2.77 -1.82
N TYR A 173 -36.63 4.01 -1.38
CA TYR A 173 -35.27 4.56 -1.50
C TYR A 173 -34.26 3.82 -0.61
N VAL A 174 -34.69 3.22 0.51
CA VAL A 174 -33.81 2.46 1.42
C VAL A 174 -33.30 1.21 0.71
N LYS A 175 -34.17 0.50 0.00
CA LYS A 175 -33.81 -0.64 -0.85
C LYS A 175 -32.77 -0.25 -1.89
N VAL A 176 -32.97 0.88 -2.56
CA VAL A 176 -32.03 1.38 -3.57
C VAL A 176 -30.67 1.68 -2.96
N ILE A 177 -30.61 2.40 -1.83
CA ILE A 177 -29.35 2.70 -1.13
C ILE A 177 -28.64 1.42 -0.72
N HIS A 178 -29.37 0.45 -0.17
CA HIS A 178 -28.83 -0.84 0.26
C HIS A 178 -28.14 -1.59 -0.89
N VAL A 179 -28.81 -1.68 -2.05
CA VAL A 179 -28.24 -2.28 -3.27
C VAL A 179 -27.02 -1.51 -3.77
N LEU A 180 -27.06 -0.17 -3.75
CA LEU A 180 -25.92 0.66 -4.16
C LEU A 180 -24.69 0.46 -3.28
N VAL A 181 -24.87 0.30 -1.96
CA VAL A 181 -23.78 -0.04 -1.04
C VAL A 181 -23.22 -1.43 -1.36
N GLY A 182 -24.07 -2.43 -1.63
CA GLY A 182 -23.63 -3.75 -2.05
C GLY A 182 -22.78 -3.73 -3.34
N VAL A 183 -23.23 -2.98 -4.35
CA VAL A 183 -22.47 -2.78 -5.60
C VAL A 183 -21.14 -2.10 -5.34
N LEU A 184 -21.12 -1.06 -4.49
CA LEU A 184 -19.89 -0.39 -4.07
C LEU A 184 -18.92 -1.38 -3.41
N LEU A 185 -19.39 -2.23 -2.49
CA LEU A 185 -18.57 -3.21 -1.78
C LEU A 185 -17.97 -4.28 -2.70
N PHE A 186 -18.73 -4.72 -3.71
CA PHE A 186 -18.24 -5.64 -4.74
C PHE A 186 -17.04 -5.05 -5.50
N PHE A 187 -17.21 -3.84 -6.06
CA PHE A 187 -16.14 -3.19 -6.83
C PHE A 187 -14.97 -2.75 -5.95
N LEU A 188 -15.23 -2.31 -4.72
CA LEU A 188 -14.19 -1.99 -3.75
C LEU A 188 -13.33 -3.21 -3.44
N SER A 189 -13.96 -4.35 -3.16
CA SER A 189 -13.26 -5.61 -2.87
C SER A 189 -12.45 -6.11 -4.05
N LEU A 190 -13.02 -6.05 -5.26
CA LEU A 190 -12.30 -6.42 -6.48
C LEU A 190 -11.07 -5.52 -6.69
N THR A 191 -11.24 -4.21 -6.54
CA THR A 191 -10.18 -3.23 -6.79
C THR A 191 -9.05 -3.36 -5.77
N ILE A 192 -9.36 -3.32 -4.47
CA ILE A 192 -8.35 -3.41 -3.41
C ILE A 192 -7.73 -4.81 -3.36
N GLY A 193 -8.51 -5.87 -3.60
CA GLY A 193 -8.00 -7.23 -3.72
C GLY A 193 -7.01 -7.40 -4.88
N SER A 194 -7.30 -6.81 -6.05
CA SER A 194 -6.35 -6.83 -7.18
C SER A 194 -5.06 -6.06 -6.87
N LEU A 195 -5.16 -4.93 -6.16
CA LEU A 195 -4.01 -4.16 -5.69
C LEU A 195 -3.18 -4.96 -4.69
N LEU A 196 -3.81 -5.69 -3.76
CA LEU A 196 -3.12 -6.56 -2.82
C LEU A 196 -2.36 -7.67 -3.56
N CYS A 197 -3.00 -8.38 -4.48
CA CYS A 197 -2.36 -9.41 -5.30
C CYS A 197 -1.15 -8.86 -6.07
N TRP A 198 -1.30 -7.67 -6.65
CA TRP A 198 -0.22 -6.97 -7.34
C TRP A 198 0.97 -6.70 -6.41
N HIS A 199 0.71 -6.14 -5.23
CA HIS A 199 1.79 -5.85 -4.28
C HIS A 199 2.40 -7.12 -3.70
N ILE A 200 1.64 -8.18 -3.44
CA ILE A 200 2.20 -9.48 -3.05
C ILE A 200 3.18 -9.98 -4.11
N TYR A 201 2.82 -9.91 -5.39
CA TYR A 201 3.73 -10.25 -6.48
C TYR A 201 5.02 -9.40 -6.44
N LEU A 202 4.91 -8.09 -6.24
CA LEU A 202 6.05 -7.19 -6.13
C LEU A 202 6.95 -7.51 -4.92
N LEU A 203 6.35 -7.81 -3.75
CA LEU A 203 7.09 -8.25 -2.56
C LEU A 203 7.86 -9.55 -2.85
N CYS A 204 7.22 -10.53 -3.48
CA CYS A 204 7.83 -11.81 -3.80
C CYS A 204 9.06 -11.69 -4.71
N HIS A 205 9.13 -10.65 -5.56
CA HIS A 205 10.23 -10.43 -6.50
C HIS A 205 11.12 -9.22 -6.15
N ASN A 206 10.92 -8.61 -4.98
CA ASN A 206 11.60 -7.39 -4.52
C ASN A 206 11.65 -6.29 -5.59
N MET A 207 10.50 -6.01 -6.22
CA MET A 207 10.35 -4.96 -7.22
C MET A 207 9.44 -3.85 -6.69
N THR A 208 9.63 -2.64 -7.20
CA THR A 208 8.59 -1.61 -7.20
C THR A 208 7.78 -1.66 -8.49
N THR A 209 6.63 -0.98 -8.53
CA THR A 209 5.83 -0.83 -9.75
C THR A 209 6.62 -0.14 -10.87
N ILE A 210 7.55 0.77 -10.53
CA ILE A 210 8.46 1.38 -11.52
C ILE A 210 9.44 0.35 -12.05
N GLU A 211 10.09 -0.40 -11.16
CA GLU A 211 11.07 -1.41 -11.53
C GLU A 211 10.45 -2.55 -12.34
N TYR A 212 9.21 -2.95 -12.04
CA TYR A 212 8.48 -3.90 -12.85
C TYR A 212 8.36 -3.44 -14.31
N ARG A 213 8.02 -2.17 -14.55
CA ARG A 213 7.92 -1.63 -15.92
C ARG A 213 9.28 -1.62 -16.62
N GLU A 214 10.34 -1.24 -15.90
CA GLU A 214 11.71 -1.29 -16.40
C GLU A 214 12.15 -2.74 -16.71
N ALA A 215 11.81 -3.69 -15.84
CA ALA A 215 12.08 -5.11 -15.98
C ALA A 215 11.35 -5.73 -17.17
N THR A 216 10.08 -5.39 -17.40
CA THR A 216 9.31 -5.85 -18.57
C THR A 216 9.98 -5.42 -19.86
N ARG A 217 10.44 -4.16 -19.94
CA ARG A 217 11.20 -3.66 -21.10
C ARG A 217 12.55 -4.38 -21.24
N ALA A 218 13.28 -4.58 -20.15
CA ALA A 218 14.57 -5.26 -20.17
C ALA A 218 14.44 -6.73 -20.58
N LYS A 219 13.39 -7.42 -20.13
CA LYS A 219 13.08 -8.80 -20.53
C LYS A 219 12.79 -8.91 -22.02
N TRP A 220 11.99 -7.98 -22.57
CA TRP A 220 11.73 -7.93 -24.00
C TRP A 220 13.00 -7.71 -24.84
N LEU A 221 13.91 -6.82 -24.38
CA LEU A 221 15.20 -6.61 -25.04
C LEU A 221 16.10 -7.85 -24.95
N ALA A 222 16.19 -8.48 -23.78
CA ALA A 222 16.99 -9.68 -23.58
C ALA A 222 16.53 -10.85 -24.46
N GLN A 223 15.21 -11.03 -24.60
CA GLN A 223 14.64 -12.03 -25.51
C GLN A 223 15.08 -11.80 -26.97
N LYS A 224 15.16 -10.54 -27.43
CA LYS A 224 15.65 -10.21 -28.77
C LYS A 224 17.15 -10.45 -28.97
N SER A 225 17.95 -10.36 -27.91
CA SER A 225 19.39 -10.64 -27.97
C SER A 225 19.75 -12.09 -27.65
N GLY A 226 18.77 -12.98 -27.45
CA GLY A 226 19.01 -14.37 -27.04
C GLY A 226 19.51 -14.49 -25.59
N GLN A 227 19.42 -13.42 -24.80
CA GLN A 227 19.86 -13.39 -23.41
C GLN A 227 18.68 -13.65 -22.45
N LYS A 228 19.00 -14.11 -21.24
CA LYS A 228 18.03 -14.24 -20.15
C LYS A 228 18.09 -13.01 -19.24
N TYR A 229 16.93 -12.48 -18.89
CA TYR A 229 16.82 -11.39 -17.92
C TYR A 229 16.53 -11.93 -16.53
N ARG A 230 17.30 -11.46 -15.54
CA ARG A 230 17.06 -11.69 -14.11
C ARG A 230 17.03 -10.34 -13.39
N HIS A 231 16.02 -10.14 -12.54
CA HIS A 231 15.92 -8.93 -11.75
C HIS A 231 16.99 -8.92 -10.65
N ARG A 232 17.88 -7.92 -10.65
CA ARG A 232 19.09 -7.90 -9.81
C ARG A 232 18.83 -7.83 -8.31
N PHE A 233 17.65 -7.34 -7.90
CA PHE A 233 17.29 -7.26 -6.47
C PHE A 233 16.48 -8.48 -5.99
N ASP A 234 16.17 -9.44 -6.86
CA ASP A 234 15.43 -10.63 -6.48
C ASP A 234 16.35 -11.68 -5.83
N LEU A 235 16.32 -11.74 -4.50
CA LEU A 235 17.13 -12.65 -3.66
C LEU A 235 16.37 -13.92 -3.27
N GLY A 236 15.22 -14.18 -3.89
CA GLY A 236 14.29 -15.26 -3.54
C GLY A 236 13.20 -14.82 -2.55
N THR A 237 12.00 -15.38 -2.72
CA THR A 237 10.74 -14.95 -2.07
C THR A 237 10.87 -14.66 -0.58
N ARG A 238 11.44 -15.59 0.20
CA ARG A 238 11.59 -15.41 1.66
C ARG A 238 12.44 -14.19 2.01
N LYS A 239 13.62 -14.05 1.39
CA LYS A 239 14.52 -12.92 1.63
C LYS A 239 13.88 -11.61 1.18
N ASN A 240 13.24 -11.62 0.02
CA ASN A 240 12.55 -10.45 -0.54
C ASN A 240 11.45 -9.93 0.39
N ILE A 241 10.61 -10.83 0.93
CA ILE A 241 9.57 -10.47 1.90
C ILE A 241 10.20 -9.94 3.20
N GLN A 242 11.21 -10.63 3.74
CA GLN A 242 11.88 -10.22 4.99
C GLN A 242 12.57 -8.85 4.90
N MET A 243 13.09 -8.45 3.72
CA MET A 243 13.65 -7.11 3.51
C MET A 243 12.64 -5.98 3.74
N ILE A 244 11.34 -6.25 3.52
CA ILE A 244 10.26 -5.29 3.70
C ILE A 244 9.56 -5.47 5.04
N MET A 245 9.10 -6.70 5.33
CA MET A 245 8.28 -7.01 6.50
C MET A 245 9.08 -7.14 7.79
N GLY A 246 10.39 -7.37 7.68
CA GLY A 246 11.30 -7.58 8.78
C GLY A 246 11.55 -9.07 9.08
N PRO A 247 12.60 -9.37 9.86
CA PRO A 247 12.99 -10.73 10.19
C PRO A 247 12.02 -11.43 11.14
N ASN A 248 11.36 -10.68 12.03
CA ASN A 248 10.42 -11.21 13.01
C ASN A 248 8.98 -11.22 12.46
N ILE A 249 8.43 -12.41 12.23
CA ILE A 249 7.07 -12.61 11.71
C ILE A 249 5.98 -12.05 12.63
N LEU A 250 6.21 -12.04 13.96
CA LEU A 250 5.26 -11.50 14.93
C LEU A 250 5.06 -9.99 14.78
N CYS A 251 6.02 -9.30 14.17
CA CYS A 251 5.95 -7.87 13.90
C CYS A 251 5.47 -7.54 12.48
N TRP A 252 5.08 -8.52 11.66
CA TRP A 252 4.70 -8.28 10.26
C TRP A 252 3.46 -7.41 10.15
N LEU A 253 2.46 -7.60 11.00
CA LEU A 253 1.24 -6.78 11.01
C LEU A 253 1.40 -5.45 11.76
N CYS A 254 2.57 -5.17 12.35
CA CYS A 254 2.85 -3.90 13.01
C CYS A 254 3.43 -2.89 11.99
N PRO A 255 2.68 -1.85 11.58
CA PRO A 255 3.10 -0.94 10.52
C PRO A 255 4.29 -0.07 10.87
N THR A 256 4.60 0.11 12.16
CA THR A 256 5.70 0.92 12.68
C THR A 256 6.96 0.12 13.00
N ALA A 257 6.90 -1.21 12.95
CA ALA A 257 8.06 -2.07 13.20
C ALA A 257 8.99 -2.10 11.97
N THR A 258 9.74 -1.00 11.77
CA THR A 258 10.66 -0.77 10.64
C THR A 258 12.12 -0.62 11.07
N GLY A 259 12.46 -0.97 12.32
CA GLY A 259 13.82 -0.83 12.86
C GLY A 259 14.90 -1.67 12.17
N HIS A 260 14.51 -2.64 11.34
CA HIS A 260 15.44 -3.42 10.50
C HIS A 260 15.86 -2.70 9.22
N LEU A 261 15.17 -1.62 8.83
CA LEU A 261 15.50 -0.84 7.65
C LEU A 261 16.80 -0.05 7.90
N LYS A 262 17.64 0.04 6.87
CA LYS A 262 18.86 0.86 6.86
C LYS A 262 18.53 2.28 6.36
N ASP A 263 19.52 2.98 5.82
CA ASP A 263 19.33 4.30 5.20
C ASP A 263 18.57 4.27 3.86
N GLY A 264 18.46 3.10 3.22
CA GLY A 264 17.81 2.92 1.93
C GLY A 264 18.61 3.43 0.73
N THR A 265 19.92 3.72 0.89
CA THR A 265 20.79 4.13 -0.23
C THR A 265 21.49 2.96 -0.91
N GLU A 266 21.61 1.83 -0.22
CA GLU A 266 22.24 0.60 -0.71
C GLU A 266 21.31 -0.61 -0.58
N PHE A 267 21.42 -1.52 -1.54
CA PHE A 267 20.60 -2.73 -1.59
C PHE A 267 21.45 -3.92 -2.00
N GLN A 268 21.24 -5.05 -1.34
CA GLN A 268 21.82 -6.32 -1.76
C GLN A 268 21.32 -6.67 -3.17
N ILE A 269 22.23 -7.17 -4.00
CA ILE A 269 21.96 -7.66 -5.34
C ILE A 269 22.31 -9.14 -5.45
N THR A 270 21.75 -9.82 -6.43
CA THR A 270 22.18 -11.17 -6.80
C THR A 270 23.60 -11.11 -7.34
N ASN A 271 24.51 -11.95 -6.83
CA ASN A 271 25.74 -12.25 -7.55
C ASN A 271 25.34 -12.93 -8.86
N ASN A 272 25.86 -12.41 -9.98
CA ASN A 272 25.71 -13.07 -11.29
C ASN A 272 26.36 -14.45 -11.27
#